data_AF-A0A3R7A4W5-F1
#
_entry.id   AF-A0A3R7A4W5-F1
#
_cell.length_a   1.000
_cell.length_b   1.000
_cell.length_c   1.000
_cell.angle_alpha   90.00
_cell.angle_beta   90.00
_cell.angle_gamma   90.00
#
_symmetry.space_group_name_H-M   'P 1'
#
loop_
_entity.id
_entity.type
_entity.pdbx_description
1 polymer ?
#
loop_
_entity_poly.entity_id
_entity_poly.type
_entity_poly.pdbx_seq_one_letter_code
_entity_poly.pdbx_strand_id
1 'polypeptide(L)'
;MVKKPIRVQENKVVMAKLSREDFIKLQKHCTIKDESVNSVVKKAIMTEVDSPVPHMLAGKNLFVYNKNKDNFSWRVMLDNGLRVDIEEDISAEYVSQLFNSLKEAIDERETYIKKESTDAVAIPSKLVRKGL
;
A
#
# COMPACT_ATOMS: atom_id res chain seq x y z
N MET A 1 53.59 -24.04 -1.96
CA MET A 1 52.82 -22.79 -2.09
C MET A 1 51.58 -22.88 -1.21
N VAL A 2 51.54 -22.13 -0.11
CA VAL A 2 50.41 -22.15 0.84
C VAL A 2 49.28 -21.29 0.28
N LYS A 3 48.13 -21.89 -0.05
CA LYS A 3 46.92 -21.17 -0.46
C LYS A 3 46.37 -20.40 0.73
N LYS A 4 46.37 -19.06 0.66
CA LYS A 4 45.69 -18.21 1.66
C LYS A 4 44.17 -18.46 1.57
N PRO A 5 43.46 -18.55 2.71
CA PRO A 5 42.00 -18.69 2.69
C PRO A 5 41.35 -17.38 2.22
N ILE A 6 40.41 -17.49 1.29
CA ILE A 6 39.57 -16.39 0.84
C ILE A 6 38.64 -16.03 2.01
N ARG A 7 38.85 -14.86 2.62
CA ARG A 7 37.90 -14.32 3.61
C ARG A 7 36.66 -13.86 2.86
N VAL A 8 35.59 -14.64 2.89
CA VAL A 8 34.27 -14.18 2.47
C VAL A 8 33.77 -13.24 3.57
N GLN A 9 33.90 -11.92 3.37
CA GLN A 9 33.19 -10.96 4.20
C GLN A 9 31.71 -11.05 3.85
N GLU A 10 30.93 -11.70 4.71
CA GLU A 10 29.49 -11.93 4.50
C GLU A 10 28.66 -10.64 4.58
N ASN A 11 29.16 -9.59 5.22
CA ASN A 11 28.44 -8.34 5.40
C ASN A 11 28.86 -7.27 4.39
N LYS A 12 27.89 -6.73 3.65
CA LYS A 12 28.04 -5.57 2.76
C LYS A 12 27.37 -4.35 3.39
N VAL A 13 28.00 -3.18 3.25
CA VAL A 13 27.48 -1.91 3.76
C VAL A 13 26.74 -1.19 2.63
N VAL A 14 25.52 -0.76 2.90
CA VAL A 14 24.72 0.09 2.01
C VAL A 14 24.71 1.50 2.60
N MET A 15 25.00 2.51 1.77
CA MET A 15 25.00 3.92 2.18
C MET A 15 24.05 4.72 1.30
N ALA A 16 23.22 5.56 1.92
CA ALA A 16 22.34 6.50 1.23
C ALA A 16 22.60 7.92 1.74
N LYS A 17 22.64 8.89 0.83
CA LYS A 17 22.76 10.31 1.19
C LYS A 17 21.36 10.86 1.47
N LEU A 18 21.16 11.39 2.66
CA LEU A 18 19.94 12.08 3.06
C LEU A 18 20.19 13.58 3.12
N SER A 19 19.15 14.37 2.87
CA SER A 19 19.18 15.80 3.20
C SER A 19 19.32 15.97 4.72
N ARG A 20 19.86 17.11 5.17
CA ARG A 20 20.00 17.39 6.60
C ARG A 20 18.65 17.39 7.31
N GLU A 21 17.61 17.92 6.65
CA GLU A 21 16.25 17.97 7.19
C GLU A 21 15.66 16.58 7.37
N ASP A 22 15.81 15.70 6.39
CA ASP A 22 15.26 14.34 6.46
C ASP A 22 16.01 13.49 7.48
N PHE A 23 17.32 13.70 7.66
CA PHE A 23 18.09 13.06 8.71
C PHE A 23 17.59 13.47 10.11
N ILE A 24 17.33 14.76 10.33
CA ILE A 24 16.81 15.26 11.62
C ILE A 24 15.43 14.65 11.91
N LYS A 25 14.54 14.58 10.90
CA LYS A 25 13.22 13.94 11.05
C LYS A 25 13.36 12.46 11.43
N LEU A 26 14.23 11.73 10.75
CA LEU A 26 14.49 10.32 11.03
C LEU A 26 15.06 10.13 12.43
N GLN A 27 16.03 10.95 12.83
CA GLN A 27 16.62 10.90 14.17
C GLN A 27 15.57 11.13 15.25
N LYS A 28 14.73 12.16 15.11
CA LYS A 28 13.64 12.44 16.06
C LYS A 28 12.67 11.27 16.18
N HIS A 29 12.28 10.66 15.06
CA HIS A 29 11.42 9.47 15.06
C HIS A 29 12.07 8.29 15.80
N CYS A 30 13.37 8.06 15.57
CA CYS A 30 14.13 7.00 16.23
C CYS A 30 14.24 7.25 17.76
N THR A 31 14.46 8.49 18.18
CA THR A 31 14.53 8.87 19.60
C THR A 31 13.21 8.66 20.33
N ILE A 32 12.08 8.94 19.68
CA ILE A 32 10.74 8.74 20.29
C ILE A 32 10.46 7.24 20.51
N LYS A 33 10.94 6.38 19.60
CA LYS A 33 10.70 4.93 19.63
C LYS A 33 11.81 4.12 20.32
N ASP A 34 12.83 4.78 20.85
CA ASP A 34 14.02 4.16 21.46
C ASP A 34 14.72 3.13 20.54
N GLU A 35 14.81 3.46 19.25
CA GLU A 35 15.45 2.61 18.24
C GLU A 35 16.68 3.31 17.63
N SER A 36 17.68 2.53 17.18
CA SER A 36 18.80 3.11 16.42
C SER A 36 18.45 3.35 14.96
N VAL A 37 18.98 4.42 14.38
CA VAL A 37 18.79 4.76 12.95
C VAL A 37 19.16 3.57 12.05
N ASN A 38 20.25 2.87 12.35
CA ASN A 38 20.68 1.70 11.58
C ASN A 38 19.68 0.54 11.69
N SER A 39 19.09 0.30 12.87
CA SER A 39 18.07 -0.74 13.05
C SER A 39 16.82 -0.42 12.23
N VAL A 40 16.35 0.83 12.29
CA VAL A 40 15.17 1.29 11.55
C VAL A 40 15.38 1.20 10.04
N VAL A 41 16.53 1.66 9.54
CA VAL A 41 16.87 1.59 8.11
C VAL A 41 17.00 0.14 7.66
N LYS A 42 17.66 -0.72 8.44
CA LYS A 42 17.78 -2.15 8.13
C LYS A 42 16.39 -2.80 8.07
N LYS A 43 15.53 -2.55 9.05
CA LYS A 43 14.17 -3.08 9.10
C LYS A 43 13.35 -2.62 7.89
N ALA A 44 13.39 -1.33 7.55
CA ALA A 44 12.69 -0.78 6.40
C ALA A 44 13.16 -1.42 5.08
N ILE A 45 14.47 -1.60 4.89
CA ILE A 45 15.02 -2.27 3.70
C ILE A 45 14.56 -3.74 3.66
N MET A 46 14.66 -4.47 4.77
CA MET A 46 14.25 -5.88 4.82
C MET A 46 12.74 -6.03 4.57
N THR A 47 11.89 -5.14 5.09
CA THR A 47 10.45 -5.15 4.79
C THR A 47 10.17 -5.06 3.29
N GLU A 48 10.85 -4.16 2.57
CA GLU A 48 10.67 -4.01 1.12
C GLU A 48 11.32 -5.15 0.32
N VAL A 49 12.36 -5.82 0.84
CA VAL A 49 13.02 -6.96 0.17
C VAL A 49 12.26 -8.26 0.39
N ASP A 50 11.84 -8.54 1.62
CA ASP A 50 11.19 -9.79 2.00
C ASP A 50 9.70 -9.79 1.65
N SER A 51 9.09 -8.60 1.54
CA SER A 51 7.67 -8.43 1.20
C SER A 51 7.47 -7.22 0.29
N PRO A 52 7.99 -7.27 -0.96
CA PRO A 52 7.89 -6.16 -1.88
C PRO A 52 6.42 -5.88 -2.19
N VAL A 53 5.96 -4.67 -1.86
CA VAL A 53 4.60 -4.24 -2.23
C VAL A 53 4.63 -3.87 -3.71
N PRO A 54 3.83 -4.52 -4.58
CA PRO A 54 3.80 -4.18 -5.99
C PRO A 54 3.46 -2.69 -6.18
N HIS A 55 4.25 -1.97 -6.99
CA HIS A 55 4.01 -0.54 -7.26
C HIS A 55 2.67 -0.26 -7.96
N MET A 56 2.15 -1.26 -8.67
CA MET A 56 0.80 -1.26 -9.23
C MET A 56 0.05 -2.44 -8.65
N LEU A 57 -0.80 -2.15 -7.67
CA LEU A 57 -1.76 -3.10 -7.14
C LEU A 57 -3.10 -2.82 -7.83
N ALA A 58 -3.47 -3.70 -8.75
CA ALA A 58 -4.86 -3.81 -9.15
C ALA A 58 -5.58 -4.73 -8.14
N GLY A 59 -6.90 -4.54 -8.04
CA GLY A 59 -7.71 -5.30 -7.13
C GLY A 59 -9.18 -5.14 -7.45
N LYS A 60 -9.97 -6.11 -6.99
CA LYS A 60 -11.42 -6.14 -7.17
C LYS A 60 -12.11 -5.58 -5.95
N ASN A 61 -12.91 -4.53 -6.15
CA ASN A 61 -13.79 -3.99 -5.11
C ASN A 61 -14.88 -5.00 -4.76
N LEU A 62 -15.14 -5.16 -3.47
CA LEU A 62 -16.16 -6.04 -2.91
C LEU A 62 -16.95 -5.28 -1.83
N PHE A 63 -18.23 -5.08 -2.09
CA PHE A 63 -19.18 -4.60 -1.08
C PHE A 63 -19.92 -5.81 -0.48
N VAL A 64 -19.81 -5.98 0.83
CA VAL A 64 -20.45 -7.09 1.56
C VAL A 64 -21.58 -6.53 2.39
N TYR A 65 -22.80 -7.01 2.17
CA TYR A 65 -23.97 -6.64 2.96
C TYR A 65 -24.05 -7.45 4.26
N ASN A 66 -24.18 -6.76 5.38
CA ASN A 66 -24.42 -7.33 6.69
C ASN A 66 -25.91 -7.21 7.06
N LYS A 67 -26.63 -8.32 6.90
CA LYS A 67 -28.07 -8.42 7.18
C LYS A 67 -28.45 -8.17 8.65
N ASN A 68 -27.51 -8.35 9.57
CA ASN A 68 -27.80 -8.24 11.00
C ASN A 68 -27.82 -6.79 11.49
N LYS A 69 -27.02 -5.92 10.86
CA LYS A 69 -26.86 -4.50 11.22
C LYS A 69 -27.40 -3.55 10.15
N ASP A 70 -27.91 -4.07 9.05
CA ASP A 70 -28.33 -3.32 7.87
C ASP A 70 -27.28 -2.33 7.36
N ASN A 71 -26.05 -2.82 7.22
CA ASN A 71 -24.92 -2.02 6.76
C ASN A 71 -24.03 -2.79 5.80
N PHE A 72 -23.08 -2.10 5.19
CA PHE A 72 -22.16 -2.64 4.20
C PHE A 72 -20.71 -2.51 4.67
N SER A 73 -19.86 -3.41 4.21
CA SER A 73 -18.40 -3.29 4.34
C SER A 73 -17.80 -3.23 2.95
N TRP A 74 -16.89 -2.28 2.73
CA TRP A 74 -16.14 -2.16 1.49
C TRP A 74 -14.74 -2.74 1.68
N ARG A 75 -14.40 -3.67 0.80
CA ARG A 75 -13.17 -4.45 0.83
C ARG A 75 -12.56 -4.50 -0.56
N VAL A 76 -11.26 -4.66 -0.64
CA VAL A 76 -10.54 -4.87 -1.90
C VAL A 76 -9.80 -6.19 -1.82
N MET A 77 -10.06 -7.05 -2.80
CA MET A 77 -9.26 -8.24 -3.07
C MET A 77 -8.13 -7.86 -4.01
N LEU A 78 -6.90 -7.85 -3.51
CA LEU A 78 -5.71 -7.58 -4.31
C LEU A 78 -5.32 -8.80 -5.14
N ASP A 79 -4.61 -8.60 -6.24
CA ASP A 79 -4.17 -9.68 -7.14
C ASP A 79 -3.23 -10.69 -6.45
N ASN A 80 -2.54 -10.28 -5.39
CA ASN A 80 -1.71 -11.16 -4.56
C ASN A 80 -2.52 -12.00 -3.55
N GLY A 81 -3.85 -11.96 -3.64
CA GLY A 81 -4.76 -12.68 -2.75
C GLY A 81 -4.95 -12.04 -1.37
N LEU A 82 -4.26 -10.91 -1.09
CA LEU A 82 -4.49 -10.17 0.14
C LEU A 82 -5.82 -9.43 0.08
N ARG A 83 -6.50 -9.41 1.23
CA ARG A 83 -7.71 -8.63 1.41
C ARG A 83 -7.40 -7.40 2.24
N VAL A 84 -7.80 -6.25 1.73
CA VAL A 84 -7.70 -4.96 2.44
C VAL A 84 -9.11 -4.49 2.73
N ASP A 85 -9.41 -4.28 4.01
CA ASP A 85 -10.67 -3.67 4.43
C ASP A 85 -10.53 -2.15 4.31
N ILE A 86 -11.43 -1.52 3.55
CA ILE A 86 -11.38 -0.09 3.24
C ILE A 86 -12.22 0.70 4.24
N GLU A 87 -13.46 0.26 4.45
CA GLU A 87 -14.39 0.89 5.38
C GLU A 87 -15.43 -0.13 5.85
N GLU A 88 -15.82 -0.01 7.12
CA GLU A 88 -16.84 -0.85 7.75
C GLU A 88 -18.07 -0.02 8.13
N ASP A 89 -19.17 -0.70 8.47
CA ASP A 89 -20.42 -0.07 8.93
C ASP A 89 -20.97 1.05 8.02
N ILE A 90 -20.82 0.89 6.70
CA ILE A 90 -21.29 1.84 5.68
C ILE A 90 -22.82 1.75 5.55
N SER A 91 -23.51 2.89 5.59
CA SER A 91 -24.97 2.94 5.44
C SER A 91 -25.44 2.64 4.00
N ALA A 92 -26.66 2.12 3.85
CA ALA A 92 -27.27 1.89 2.54
C ALA A 92 -27.42 3.18 1.71
N GLU A 93 -27.68 4.30 2.38
CA GLU A 93 -27.76 5.62 1.74
C GLU A 93 -26.42 6.03 1.13
N TYR A 94 -25.32 5.87 1.89
CA TYR A 94 -23.98 6.20 1.40
C TYR A 94 -23.61 5.34 0.18
N VAL A 95 -23.89 4.03 0.23
CA VAL A 95 -23.62 3.13 -0.90
C VAL A 95 -24.41 3.55 -2.14
N SER A 96 -25.66 3.98 -1.97
CA SER A 96 -26.52 4.43 -3.07
C SER A 96 -26.02 5.75 -3.68
N GLN A 97 -25.62 6.70 -2.85
CA GLN A 97 -25.03 7.97 -3.32
C GLN A 97 -23.71 7.72 -4.06
N LEU A 98 -22.83 6.89 -3.50
CA LEU A 98 -21.57 6.50 -4.13
C LEU A 98 -21.81 5.85 -5.50
N PHE A 99 -22.79 4.95 -5.60
CA PHE A 99 -23.15 4.30 -6.86
C PHE A 99 -23.61 5.29 -7.92
N ASN A 100 -24.42 6.29 -7.55
CA ASN A 100 -24.86 7.33 -8.47
C ASN A 100 -23.68 8.21 -8.93
N SER A 101 -22.83 8.66 -8.01
CA SER A 101 -21.65 9.45 -8.37
C SER A 101 -20.67 8.67 -9.25
N LEU A 102 -20.52 7.35 -9.03
CA LEU A 102 -19.68 6.50 -9.88
C LEU A 102 -20.26 6.36 -11.29
N LYS A 103 -21.58 6.22 -11.44
CA LYS A 103 -22.24 6.20 -12.75
C LYS A 103 -22.00 7.49 -13.51
N GLU A 104 -22.25 8.64 -12.87
CA GLU A 104 -22.03 9.95 -13.49
C GLU A 104 -20.59 10.13 -13.96
N ALA A 105 -19.61 9.75 -13.13
CA ALA A 105 -18.20 9.82 -13.49
C ALA A 105 -17.81 8.87 -14.65
N ILE A 106 -18.43 7.69 -14.73
CA ILE A 106 -18.22 6.76 -15.85
C ILE A 106 -18.83 7.32 -17.13
N ASP A 107 -20.06 7.83 -17.08
CA ASP A 107 -20.74 8.43 -18.24
C ASP A 107 -19.95 9.65 -18.77
N GLU A 108 -19.43 10.47 -17.86
CA GLU A 108 -18.54 11.59 -18.19
C GLU A 108 -17.26 11.08 -18.85
N ARG A 109 -16.60 10.08 -18.27
CA ARG A 109 -15.39 9.46 -18.85
C ARG A 109 -15.64 8.90 -20.24
N GLU A 110 -16.75 8.20 -20.46
CA GLU A 110 -17.09 7.62 -21.76
C GLU A 110 -17.31 8.71 -22.82
N THR A 111 -17.98 9.78 -22.44
CA THR A 111 -18.18 10.97 -23.27
C THR A 111 -16.86 11.59 -23.73
N TYR A 112 -15.85 11.65 -22.83
CA TYR A 112 -14.57 12.30 -23.12
C TYR A 112 -13.48 11.39 -23.70
N ILE A 113 -13.34 10.15 -23.22
CA ILE A 113 -12.15 9.32 -23.46
C ILE A 113 -12.40 8.23 -24.52
N LYS A 114 -13.65 7.82 -24.78
CA LYS A 114 -14.01 6.75 -25.75
C LYS A 114 -13.12 5.49 -25.68
N LYS A 115 -12.57 5.14 -24.50
CA LYS A 115 -11.76 3.92 -24.32
C LYS A 115 -12.50 2.90 -23.48
N GLU A 116 -12.78 1.78 -24.12
CA GLU A 116 -13.30 0.54 -23.57
C GLU A 116 -12.16 -0.20 -22.86
N SER A 117 -12.14 -0.17 -21.52
CA SER A 117 -11.38 -1.14 -20.74
C SER A 117 -12.23 -1.52 -19.53
N THR A 118 -12.88 -2.67 -19.62
CA THR A 118 -13.98 -3.11 -18.75
C THR A 118 -13.54 -3.65 -17.39
N ASP A 119 -12.27 -4.06 -17.22
CA ASP A 119 -11.90 -4.97 -16.12
C ASP A 119 -10.81 -4.48 -15.16
N ALA A 120 -10.36 -3.23 -15.24
CA ALA A 120 -9.32 -2.73 -14.32
C ALA A 120 -9.55 -1.29 -13.89
N VAL A 121 -9.83 -1.09 -12.59
CA VAL A 121 -9.78 0.22 -11.94
C VAL A 121 -8.45 0.31 -11.20
N ALA A 122 -7.61 1.27 -11.57
CA ALA A 122 -6.34 1.50 -10.89
C ALA A 122 -6.59 2.06 -9.49
N ILE A 123 -6.06 1.38 -8.46
CA ILE A 123 -6.18 1.84 -7.07
C ILE A 123 -4.93 2.66 -6.70
N PRO A 124 -5.09 3.90 -6.18
CA PRO A 124 -3.97 4.70 -5.71
C PRO A 124 -3.25 4.04 -4.51
N SER A 125 -1.92 3.89 -4.61
CA SER A 125 -1.06 3.27 -3.59
C SER A 125 -1.12 3.93 -2.20
N LYS A 126 -1.58 5.19 -2.12
CA LYS A 126 -1.76 5.93 -0.86
C LYS A 126 -2.90 5.37 0.01
N LEU A 127 -3.90 4.70 -0.56
CA LEU A 127 -5.02 4.11 0.18
C LEU A 127 -4.62 2.79 0.85
N VAL A 128 -3.83 1.97 0.15
CA VAL A 128 -3.38 0.65 0.64
C VAL A 128 -2.49 0.76 1.89
N ARG A 129 -1.68 1.81 2.00
CA ARG A 129 -0.75 2.00 3.13
C ARG A 129 -1.41 2.45 4.45
N LYS A 130 -2.69 2.83 4.45
CA LYS A 130 -3.40 3.20 5.69
C LYS A 130 -4.06 2.02 6.40
N GLY A 131 -4.20 0.87 5.73
CA GLY A 131 -4.90 -0.32 6.25
C GLY A 131 -4.01 -1.53 6.60
N LEU A 132 -2.68 -1.35 6.59
CA LEU A 132 -1.69 -2.33 7.06
C LEU A 132 -1.01 -1.82 8.34
#